data_AF-A0A1H9CX19-F1
#
_entry.id   AF-A0A1H9CX19-F1
#
_cell.length_a   1.000
_cell.length_b   1.000
_cell.length_c   1.000
_cell.angle_alpha   90.00
_cell.angle_beta   90.00
_cell.angle_gamma   90.00
#
_symmetry.space_group_name_H-M   'P 1'
#
loop_
_entity.id
_entity.type
_entity.pdbx_description
1 polymer ?
#
loop_
_entity_poly.entity_id
_entity_poly.type
_entity_poly.pdbx_seq_one_letter_code
_entity_poly.pdbx_strand_id
1 'polypeptide(L)' 'MLEFDHRDGTQKSANVSAMVGMGLAWERILDEIAKCDVRCASCHRIATMTRGGHYRTVWPREPPG' A
#
# COMPACT_ATOMS: atom_id res chain seq x y z
N MET A 1 -6.92 -11.11 2.95
CA MET A 1 -6.58 -10.00 3.87
C MET A 1 -6.42 -8.73 3.06
N LEU A 2 -7.05 -7.63 3.49
CA LEU A 2 -6.90 -6.31 2.90
C LEU A 2 -5.88 -5.52 3.73
N GLU A 3 -5.04 -4.75 3.05
CA GLU A 3 -3.92 -4.00 3.61
C GLU A 3 -3.94 -2.56 3.05
N PHE A 4 -3.46 -1.61 3.86
CA PHE A 4 -3.23 -0.24 3.42
C PHE A 4 -1.85 -0.14 2.78
N ASP A 5 -1.81 0.02 1.45
CA ASP A 5 -0.58 0.21 0.69
C ASP A 5 -0.37 1.69 0.36
N HIS A 6 0.71 2.29 0.86
CA HIS A 6 1.01 3.70 0.60
C HIS A 6 1.19 3.99 -0.90
N ARG A 7 0.64 5.11 -1.38
CA ARG A 7 0.84 5.56 -2.77
C ARG A 7 2.25 6.11 -2.98
N ASP A 8 2.81 5.84 -4.16
CA ASP A 8 4.12 6.37 -4.54
C ASP A 8 4.10 7.90 -4.56
N GLY A 9 5.20 8.52 -4.11
CA GLY A 9 5.31 9.97 -4.00
C GLY A 9 4.65 10.58 -2.75
N THR A 10 3.99 9.76 -1.91
CA THR A 10 3.51 10.22 -0.60
C THR A 10 4.52 9.88 0.49
N GLN A 11 4.82 10.83 1.39
CA GLN A 11 5.58 10.54 2.60
C GLN A 11 4.62 10.04 3.67
N LYS A 12 4.81 8.77 4.07
CA LYS A 12 4.07 8.20 5.19
C LYS A 12 4.53 8.80 6.51
N SER A 13 3.59 9.15 7.38
CA SER A 13 3.92 9.57 8.74
C SER A 13 4.14 8.37 9.66
N ALA A 14 3.28 7.35 9.55
CA ALA A 14 3.38 6.09 10.30
C ALA A 14 2.47 5.04 9.64
N ASN A 15 2.55 3.79 10.07
CA ASN A 15 1.55 2.79 9.69
C ASN A 15 0.20 3.12 10.35
N VAL A 16 -0.89 3.03 9.59
CA VAL A 16 -2.26 3.30 10.09
C VAL A 16 -2.59 2.47 11.34
N SER A 17 -2.20 1.19 11.36
CA SER A 17 -2.39 0.32 12.53
C SER A 17 -1.66 0.81 13.78
N ALA A 18 -0.46 1.36 13.62
CA ALA A 18 0.30 1.96 14.71
C ALA A 18 -0.37 3.25 15.21
N MET A 19 -0.88 4.09 14.30
CA MET A 19 -1.58 5.32 14.67
C MET A 19 -2.85 5.07 15.49
N VAL A 20 -3.60 4.03 15.12
CA VAL A 20 -4.76 3.55 15.89
C VAL A 20 -4.32 3.05 17.27
N GLY A 21 -3.27 2.21 17.34
CA GLY A 21 -2.75 1.68 18.61
C GLY A 21 -2.17 2.76 19.54
N MET A 22 -1.64 3.85 18.99
CA MET A 22 -1.16 5.01 19.74
C MET A 22 -2.28 5.98 20.16
N GLY A 23 -3.51 5.78 19.68
CA GLY A 23 -4.65 6.66 20.00
C GLY A 23 -4.51 8.07 19.40
N LEU A 24 -3.92 8.20 18.20
CA LEU A 24 -3.83 9.49 17.53
C LEU A 24 -5.22 10.03 17.14
N ALA A 25 -5.31 11.36 17.00
CA ALA A 25 -6.53 12.03 16.57
C ALA A 25 -7.07 11.45 15.26
N TRP A 26 -8.39 11.31 15.18
CA TRP A 26 -9.07 10.66 14.07
C TRP A 26 -8.79 11.34 12.74
N GLU A 27 -8.71 12.68 12.70
CA GLU A 27 -8.39 13.39 11.47
C GLU A 27 -7.01 12.99 10.94
N ARG A 28 -6.01 12.85 11.82
CA ARG A 28 -4.65 12.44 11.41
C ARG A 28 -4.64 11.02 10.84
N ILE A 29 -5.45 10.13 11.40
CA ILE A 29 -5.58 8.75 10.90
C ILE A 29 -6.24 8.76 9.51
N LEU A 30 -7.30 9.55 9.32
CA LEU A 30 -7.96 9.70 8.02
C LEU A 30 -7.03 10.32 6.96
N ASP A 31 -6.26 11.33 7.33
CA ASP A 31 -5.27 11.95 6.45
C ASP A 31 -4.20 10.96 6.00
N GLU A 32 -3.78 10.05 6.89
CA GLU A 32 -2.83 8.99 6.53
C GLU A 32 -3.49 7.92 5.66
N ILE A 33 -4.73 7.51 5.96
CA ILE A 33 -5.50 6.56 5.15
C ILE A 33 -5.71 7.12 3.73
N ALA A 34 -5.93 8.42 3.57
CA ALA A 34 -6.11 9.06 2.27
C ALA A 34 -4.88 8.93 1.34
N LYS A 35 -3.70 8.69 1.91
CA LYS A 35 -2.44 8.44 1.18
C LYS A 35 -2.25 6.96 0.80
N CYS A 36 -3.14 6.09 1.26
CA CYS A 36 -3.07 4.66 1.01
C CYS A 36 -4.09 4.21 -0.06
N ASP A 37 -3.77 3.12 -0.71
CA ASP A 37 -4.69 2.31 -1.50
C ASP A 37 -5.03 1.04 -0.71
N VAL A 38 -6.31 0.66 -0.70
CA VAL A 38 -6.72 -0.61 -0.09
C VAL A 38 -6.49 -1.74 -1.09
N ARG A 39 -5.49 -2.59 -0.83
CA ARG A 39 -5.11 -3.71 -1.68
C ARG A 39 -5.22 -5.03 -0.92
N CYS A 40 -5.49 -6.13 -1.61
CA CYS A 40 -5.36 -7.45 -0.99
C CYS A 40 -3.88 -7.81 -0.78
N ALA A 41 -3.58 -8.68 0.18
CA ALA A 41 -2.21 -9.08 0.50
C ALA A 41 -1.40 -9.57 -0.72
N SER A 42 -2.03 -10.28 -1.66
CA SER A 42 -1.39 -10.74 -2.90
C SER A 42 -1.00 -9.57 -3.81
N CYS A 43 -1.93 -8.62 -4.02
CA CYS A 43 -1.67 -7.42 -4.82
C CYS A 43 -0.66 -6.49 -4.16
N HIS A 44 -0.71 -6.35 -2.82
CA HIS A 44 0.25 -5.59 -2.04
C HIS A 44 1.67 -6.15 -2.20
N ARG A 45 1.83 -7.48 -2.16
CA ARG A 45 3.12 -8.14 -2.36
C ARG A 45 3.66 -7.92 -3.78
N ILE A 46 2.81 -8.00 -4.79
CA ILE A 46 3.19 -7.70 -6.18
C ILE A 46 3.65 -6.24 -6.30
N ALA A 47 2.86 -5.28 -5.81
CA ALA A 47 3.18 -3.86 -5.86
C ALA A 47 4.51 -3.55 -5.14
N THR A 48 4.73 -4.13 -3.96
CA THR A 48 5.98 -4.01 -3.22
C THR A 48 7.17 -4.55 -4.03
N MET A 49 7.02 -5.73 -4.64
CA MET A 49 8.06 -6.34 -5.46
C MET A 49 8.37 -5.53 -6.74
N THR A 50 7.36 -4.94 -7.36
CA THR A 50 7.51 -4.09 -8.54
C THR A 50 8.21 -2.77 -8.19
N ARG A 51 7.85 -2.13 -7.07
CA ARG A 51 8.51 -0.90 -6.59
C ARG A 51 9.98 -1.12 -6.23
N GLY A 52 10.32 -2.28 -5.67
CA GLY A 52 11.69 -2.67 -5.32
C GLY A 52 12.58 -3.08 -6.49
N GLY A 53 12.10 -3.02 -7.74
CA GLY A 53 12.90 -3.36 -8.92
C GLY A 53 13.21 -4.86 -9.08
N HIS A 54 12.41 -5.76 -8.48
CA HIS A 54 12.64 -7.19 -8.65
C HIS A 54 12.21 -7.65 -10.06
N TYR A 55 13.20 -7.97 -10.89
CA TYR A 55 13.10 -8.36 -12.31
C TYR A 55 12.16 -9.55 -12.61
N ARG A 56 11.69 -10.31 -11.61
CA ARG A 56 10.78 -11.45 -11.79
C ARG A 56 9.28 -11.08 -11.88
N THR A 57 8.90 -9.82 -11.70
CA THR A 57 7.47 -9.41 -11.71
C THR A 57 6.95 -8.90 -13.05
N VAL A 58 7.84 -8.62 -14.01
CA VAL A 58 7.49 -8.23 -15.39
C VAL A 58 7.18 -9.48 -16.24
N TRP A 59 6.12 -10.21 -15.90
CA TRP A 59 5.52 -11.19 -16.81
C TRP A 59 4.20 -10.61 -17.35
N PRO A 60 4.00 -10.53 -18.68
CA PRO A 60 2.83 -9.86 -19.24
C PRO A 60 1.59 -10.71 -18.94
N ARG A 61 0.60 -10.08 -18.30
CA ARG A 61 -0.72 -10.68 -18.01
C ARG A 61 -1.74 -10.35 -19.09
N GLU A 62 -1.31 -9.97 -20.29
CA GLU A 62 -2.25 -9.77 -21.39
C GLU A 62 -2.70 -11.14 -21.91
N PRO A 63 -4.00 -11.47 -21.88
CA PRO A 63 -4.51 -12.58 -22.65
C PRO A 63 -4.38 -12.23 -24.14
N PRO A 64 -3.90 -13.14 -25.02
CA PRO A 64 -4.01 -12.92 -26.45
C PRO A 64 -5.51 -12.83 -26.79
N GLY A 65 -5.89 -11.72 -27.46
CA GLY A 65 -7.18 -11.59 -28.12
C GLY A 65 -7.27 -12.48 -29.35
#